data_AF-A0A9P6J8J1-F1
#
_entry.id   AF-A0A9P6J8J1-F1
#
_cell.length_a   1.000
_cell.length_b   1.000
_cell.length_c   1.000
_cell.angle_alpha   90.00
_cell.angle_beta   90.00
_cell.angle_gamma   90.00
#
_symmetry.space_group_name_H-M   'P 1'
#
loop_
_entity.id
_entity.type
_entity.pdbx_description
1 polymer ?
#
loop_
_entity_poly.entity_id
_entity_poly.type
_entity_poly.pdbx_seq_one_letter_code
_entity_poly.pdbx_strand_id
1 'polypeptide(L)'
;MSAPASELDILPGRVGNLTPEQQHALDEFKALITAEGIFVPERHDDHYILRFLRARKFHIANTHKMFVDCENWRKELGVDTLIDTFVFEEEDVVRECYPRYYHNIDKAGRPIYIEHVG
;
A
#
# COMPACT_ATOMS: atom_id res chain seq x y z
N MET A 1 -1.99 26.57 -1.30
CA MET A 1 -1.97 25.71 -0.10
C MET A 1 -3.29 24.95 -0.07
N SER A 2 -3.28 23.65 -0.37
CA SER A 2 -4.52 22.84 -0.24
C SER A 2 -4.86 22.73 1.23
N ALA A 3 -6.13 22.95 1.58
CA ALA A 3 -6.60 22.80 2.94
C ALA A 3 -6.37 21.34 3.41
N PRO A 4 -6.02 21.11 4.69
CA PRO A 4 -5.99 19.76 5.24
C PRO A 4 -7.38 19.13 5.11
N ALA A 5 -7.45 17.87 4.66
CA ALA A 5 -8.70 17.15 4.55
C ALA A 5 -9.42 17.15 5.91
N SER A 6 -10.68 17.57 5.93
CA SER A 6 -11.48 17.58 7.16
C SER A 6 -11.74 16.14 7.64
N GLU A 7 -11.86 15.92 8.95
CA GLU A 7 -12.10 14.59 9.55
C GLU A 7 -13.35 13.87 8.96
N LEU A 8 -14.28 14.62 8.35
CA LEU A 8 -15.50 14.11 7.72
C LEU A 8 -15.27 13.44 6.34
N ASP A 9 -14.08 13.55 5.74
CA ASP A 9 -13.75 12.97 4.43
C ASP A 9 -12.97 11.64 4.49
N ILE A 10 -12.65 11.15 5.70
CA ILE A 10 -11.92 9.89 5.85
C ILE A 10 -12.88 8.75 5.57
N LEU A 11 -12.66 8.02 4.47
CA LEU A 11 -13.49 6.88 4.10
C LEU A 11 -13.36 5.71 5.12
N PRO A 12 -14.41 4.90 5.35
CA PRO A 12 -14.42 3.81 6.32
C PRO A 12 -13.29 2.80 6.15
N GLY A 13 -12.88 2.15 7.25
CA GLY A 13 -11.83 1.13 7.26
C GLY A 13 -10.41 1.70 7.13
N ARG A 14 -10.22 2.98 7.43
CA ARG A 14 -8.92 3.69 7.41
C ARG A 14 -8.62 4.21 8.82
N VAL A 15 -7.34 4.50 9.08
CA VAL A 15 -6.91 5.14 10.34
C VAL A 15 -7.76 6.39 10.58
N GLY A 16 -8.30 6.52 11.79
CA GLY A 16 -9.23 7.59 12.17
C GLY A 16 -10.71 7.35 11.82
N ASN A 17 -11.06 6.30 11.06
CA ASN A 17 -12.45 5.92 10.77
C ASN A 17 -12.62 4.38 10.73
N LEU A 18 -12.38 3.74 11.87
CA LEU A 18 -12.59 2.30 12.10
C LEU A 18 -13.79 2.08 13.03
N THR A 19 -14.60 1.06 12.73
CA THR A 19 -15.54 0.53 13.72
C THR A 19 -14.80 -0.28 14.79
N PRO A 20 -15.38 -0.53 15.98
CA PRO A 20 -14.77 -1.37 17.00
C PRO A 20 -14.37 -2.77 16.47
N GLU A 21 -15.18 -3.35 15.59
CA GLU A 21 -14.91 -4.65 14.98
C GLU A 21 -13.71 -4.58 14.01
N GLN A 22 -13.58 -3.48 13.27
CA GLN A 22 -12.43 -3.27 12.37
C GLN A 22 -11.14 -3.01 13.15
N GLN A 23 -11.22 -2.30 14.27
CA GLN A 23 -10.09 -2.12 15.18
C GLN A 23 -9.66 -3.46 15.77
N HIS A 24 -10.61 -4.28 16.26
CA HIS A 24 -10.31 -5.62 16.74
C HIS A 24 -9.65 -6.48 15.67
N ALA A 25 -10.14 -6.47 14.43
CA ALA A 25 -9.54 -7.20 13.32
C ALA A 25 -8.12 -6.72 12.99
N LEU A 26 -7.83 -5.41 13.12
CA LEU A 26 -6.48 -4.88 12.97
C LEU A 26 -5.55 -5.41 14.07
N ASP A 27 -5.98 -5.38 15.33
CA ASP A 27 -5.19 -5.82 16.47
C ASP A 27 -4.95 -7.33 16.43
N GLU A 28 -5.98 -8.12 16.10
CA GLU A 28 -5.90 -9.57 15.89
C GLU A 28 -4.91 -9.90 14.78
N PHE A 29 -5.01 -9.21 13.63
CA PHE A 29 -4.11 -9.46 12.51
C PHE A 29 -2.66 -9.11 12.84
N LYS A 30 -2.42 -7.99 13.54
CA LYS A 30 -1.08 -7.59 14.02
C LYS A 30 -0.49 -8.64 14.95
N ALA A 31 -1.28 -9.14 15.90
CA ALA A 31 -0.84 -10.20 16.80
C ALA A 31 -0.46 -11.49 16.05
N LEU A 32 -1.29 -11.89 15.07
CA LEU A 32 -1.05 -13.07 14.23
C LEU A 32 0.29 -12.98 13.49
N ILE A 33 0.50 -11.92 12.69
CA ILE A 33 1.72 -11.79 11.88
C ILE A 33 2.98 -11.54 12.74
N THR A 34 2.82 -10.99 13.95
CA THR A 34 3.91 -10.85 14.92
C THR A 34 4.30 -12.21 15.49
N ALA A 35 3.33 -13.04 15.87
CA ALA A 35 3.58 -14.39 16.38
C ALA A 35 4.27 -15.29 15.34
N GLU A 36 3.99 -15.09 14.06
CA GLU A 36 4.65 -15.79 12.95
C GLU A 36 6.01 -15.21 12.56
N GLY A 37 6.45 -14.11 13.19
CA GLY A 37 7.73 -13.45 12.88
C GLY A 37 7.77 -12.77 11.50
N ILE A 38 6.60 -12.46 10.94
CA ILE A 38 6.46 -11.80 9.62
C ILE A 38 6.43 -10.27 9.78
N PHE A 39 6.02 -9.78 10.95
CA PHE A 39 5.89 -8.35 11.23
C PHE A 39 7.22 -7.60 11.14
N VAL A 40 7.25 -6.52 10.34
CA VAL A 40 8.39 -5.63 10.15
C VAL A 40 7.99 -4.21 10.60
N PRO A 41 8.40 -3.76 11.80
CA PRO A 41 7.96 -2.48 12.38
C PRO A 41 8.21 -1.25 11.49
N GLU A 42 9.29 -1.27 10.71
CA GLU A 42 9.70 -0.16 9.85
C GLU A 42 8.75 0.04 8.64
N ARG A 43 7.95 -0.98 8.30
CA ARG A 43 7.11 -1.00 7.09
C ARG A 43 5.63 -1.26 7.37
N HIS A 44 5.32 -2.05 8.41
CA HIS A 44 3.96 -2.52 8.70
C HIS A 44 3.25 -1.61 9.70
N ASP A 45 3.06 -0.34 9.31
CA ASP A 45 2.18 0.56 10.06
C ASP A 45 0.69 0.22 9.86
N ASP A 46 -0.19 0.86 10.63
CA ASP A 46 -1.64 0.61 10.55
C ASP A 46 -2.20 0.95 9.17
N HIS A 47 -1.68 1.98 8.50
CA HIS A 47 -2.08 2.32 7.14
C HIS A 47 -1.76 1.17 6.16
N TYR A 48 -0.58 0.57 6.27
CA TYR A 48 -0.10 -0.55 5.48
C TYR A 48 -1.02 -1.75 5.66
N ILE A 49 -1.22 -2.17 6.92
CA ILE A 49 -1.99 -3.37 7.26
C ILE A 49 -3.47 -3.21 6.88
N LEU A 50 -4.07 -2.04 7.14
CA LEU A 50 -5.46 -1.78 6.81
C LEU A 50 -5.73 -1.85 5.29
N ARG A 51 -4.73 -1.65 4.41
CA ARG A 51 -4.91 -1.89 2.97
C ARG A 51 -5.27 -3.36 2.68
N PHE A 52 -4.58 -4.31 3.32
CA PHE A 52 -4.84 -5.74 3.14
C PHE A 52 -6.15 -6.16 3.79
N LEU A 53 -6.45 -5.66 4.99
CA LEU A 53 -7.74 -5.92 5.66
C LEU A 53 -8.90 -5.42 4.79
N ARG A 54 -8.85 -4.18 4.29
CA ARG A 54 -9.89 -3.66 3.37
C ARG A 54 -10.01 -4.50 2.10
N ALA A 55 -8.90 -4.89 1.49
CA ALA A 55 -8.89 -5.69 0.25
C ALA A 55 -9.55 -7.08 0.41
N ARG A 56 -9.73 -7.55 1.65
CA ARG A 56 -10.40 -8.82 1.98
C ARG A 56 -11.57 -8.65 2.93
N LYS A 57 -12.17 -7.45 2.98
CA LYS A 57 -13.35 -7.14 3.80
C LYS A 57 -13.18 -7.54 5.28
N PHE A 58 -11.97 -7.33 5.81
CA PHE A 58 -11.56 -7.68 7.18
C PHE A 58 -11.64 -9.18 7.51
N HIS A 59 -11.63 -10.06 6.51
CA HIS A 59 -11.58 -11.51 6.72
C HIS A 59 -10.14 -11.99 6.98
N ILE A 60 -9.81 -12.21 8.25
CA ILE A 60 -8.45 -12.49 8.76
C ILE A 60 -7.71 -13.56 7.94
N ALA A 61 -8.28 -14.75 7.74
CA ALA A 61 -7.59 -15.82 7.01
C ALA A 61 -7.28 -15.48 5.54
N ASN A 62 -8.13 -14.68 4.90
CA ASN A 62 -7.92 -14.27 3.51
C ASN A 62 -6.92 -13.12 3.41
N THR A 63 -6.97 -12.20 4.38
CA THR A 63 -5.97 -11.14 4.56
C THR A 63 -4.59 -11.75 4.80
N HIS A 64 -4.49 -12.74 5.68
CA HIS A 64 -3.27 -13.46 6.01
C HIS A 64 -2.65 -14.08 4.77
N LYS A 65 -3.41 -14.88 4.01
CA LYS A 65 -2.92 -15.46 2.77
C LYS A 65 -2.38 -14.38 1.81
N MET A 66 -3.14 -13.31 1.57
CA MET A 66 -2.72 -12.22 0.67
C MET A 66 -1.45 -11.50 1.17
N PHE A 67 -1.33 -11.31 2.48
CA PHE A 67 -0.19 -10.65 3.09
C PHE A 67 1.07 -11.50 2.99
N VAL A 68 0.99 -12.78 3.35
CA VAL A 68 2.11 -13.73 3.25
C VAL A 68 2.55 -13.92 1.79
N ASP A 69 1.61 -14.07 0.86
CA ASP A 69 1.93 -14.14 -0.57
C ASP A 69 2.71 -12.88 -1.02
N CYS A 70 2.32 -11.70 -0.54
CA CYS A 70 3.00 -10.44 -0.86
C CYS A 70 4.41 -10.38 -0.26
N GLU A 71 4.59 -10.78 1.01
CA GLU A 71 5.90 -10.82 1.65
C GLU A 71 6.86 -11.81 0.96
N ASN A 72 6.36 -12.96 0.53
CA ASN A 72 7.14 -13.92 -0.25
C ASN A 72 7.52 -13.36 -1.61
N TRP A 73 6.56 -12.77 -2.35
CA TRP A 73 6.84 -12.11 -3.63
C TRP A 73 7.89 -11.01 -3.52
N ARG A 74 7.85 -10.20 -2.44
CA ARG A 74 8.86 -9.16 -2.19
C ARG A 74 10.26 -9.75 -2.01
N LYS A 75 10.37 -10.84 -1.25
CA LYS A 75 11.65 -11.53 -1.02
C LYS A 75 12.17 -12.17 -2.31
N GLU A 76 11.30 -12.87 -3.05
CA GLU A 76 11.64 -13.56 -4.29
C GLU A 76 12.15 -12.59 -5.38
N LEU A 77 11.53 -11.41 -5.52
CA LEU A 77 11.95 -10.41 -6.50
C LEU A 77 12.96 -9.39 -5.97
N GLY A 78 13.39 -9.49 -4.71
CA GLY A 78 14.33 -8.52 -4.12
C GLY A 78 13.77 -7.09 -4.07
N VAL A 79 12.46 -6.94 -3.85
CA VAL A 79 11.77 -5.64 -3.93
C VAL A 79 12.33 -4.64 -2.92
N ASP A 80 12.81 -5.11 -1.77
CA ASP A 80 13.35 -4.25 -0.72
C ASP A 80 14.65 -3.54 -1.14
N THR A 81 15.40 -4.08 -2.11
CA THR A 81 16.64 -3.48 -2.65
C THR A 81 16.47 -2.89 -4.05
N LEU A 82 15.28 -3.03 -4.64
CA LEU A 82 15.05 -2.73 -6.06
C LEU A 82 15.40 -1.29 -6.43
N ILE A 83 15.12 -0.32 -5.55
CA ILE A 83 15.43 1.10 -5.78
C ILE A 83 16.94 1.33 -5.97
N ASP A 84 17.78 0.57 -5.27
CA ASP A 84 19.23 0.73 -5.32
C ASP A 84 19.88 -0.14 -6.40
N THR A 85 19.23 -1.25 -6.77
CA THR A 85 19.83 -2.27 -7.66
C THR A 85 19.34 -2.22 -9.09
N PHE A 86 18.17 -1.64 -9.36
CA PHE A 86 17.57 -1.63 -10.70
C PHE A 86 17.92 -0.35 -11.44
N VAL A 87 18.48 -0.52 -12.65
CA VAL A 87 18.74 0.57 -13.60
C VAL A 87 17.88 0.31 -14.83
N PHE A 88 17.05 1.28 -15.20
CA PHE A 88 16.18 1.18 -16.37
C PHE A 88 16.87 1.82 -17.59
N GLU A 89 17.79 1.10 -18.21
CA GLU A 89 18.67 1.64 -19.26
C GLU A 89 17.91 2.16 -20.50
N GLU A 90 16.82 1.50 -20.84
CA GLU A 90 15.97 1.80 -21.99
C GLU A 90 14.83 2.79 -21.69
N GLU A 91 14.82 3.43 -20.52
CA GLU A 91 13.74 4.33 -20.07
C GLU A 91 13.40 5.40 -21.11
N ASP A 92 14.42 6.05 -21.71
CA ASP A 92 14.21 7.11 -22.69
C ASP A 92 13.48 6.60 -23.94
N VAL A 93 13.87 5.43 -24.46
CA VAL A 93 13.24 4.82 -25.63
C VAL A 93 11.81 4.37 -25.30
N VAL A 94 11.62 3.74 -24.12
CA VAL A 94 10.29 3.31 -23.68
C VAL A 94 9.38 4.51 -23.47
N ARG A 95 9.90 5.64 -22.96
CA ARG A 95 9.13 6.86 -22.72
C ARG A 95 8.64 7.52 -24.01
N GLU A 96 9.39 7.40 -25.11
CA GLU A 96 8.93 7.87 -26.43
C GLU A 96 7.74 7.05 -26.96
N CYS A 97 7.75 5.73 -26.77
CA CYS A 97 6.69 4.84 -27.25
C CYS A 97 5.50 4.72 -26.28
N TYR A 98 5.76 4.77 -24.98
CA TYR A 98 4.77 4.62 -23.90
C TYR A 98 5.08 5.61 -22.75
N PRO A 99 4.70 6.89 -22.92
CA PRO A 99 4.91 7.90 -21.89
C PRO A 99 4.19 7.55 -20.59
N ARG A 100 4.96 7.49 -19.49
CA ARG A 100 4.48 7.27 -18.12
C ARG A 100 5.21 8.20 -17.17
N TYR A 101 4.48 9.00 -16.40
CA TYR A 101 5.11 9.97 -15.51
C TYR A 101 4.16 10.43 -14.40
N TYR A 102 4.75 10.93 -13.30
CA TYR A 102 4.03 11.66 -12.27
C TYR A 102 4.04 13.16 -12.57
N HIS A 103 2.91 13.85 -12.40
CA HIS A 103 2.83 15.30 -12.59
C HIS A 103 1.78 15.96 -11.69
N ASN A 104 2.23 16.82 -10.76
CA ASN A 104 1.40 17.51 -9.77
C ASN A 104 0.65 16.57 -8.80
N ILE A 105 -0.31 17.14 -8.09
CA ILE A 105 -1.18 16.49 -7.11
C ILE A 105 -2.65 16.86 -7.42
N ASP A 106 -3.57 15.98 -7.05
CA ASP A 106 -5.00 16.28 -7.14
C ASP A 106 -5.47 17.23 -6.02
N LYS A 107 -6.77 17.55 -6.00
CA LYS A 107 -7.37 18.43 -4.97
C LYS A 107 -7.26 17.84 -3.55
N ALA A 108 -7.11 16.53 -3.43
CA ALA A 108 -6.94 15.81 -2.17
C ALA A 108 -5.45 15.56 -1.83
N GLY A 109 -4.51 16.13 -2.60
CA GLY A 109 -3.08 16.01 -2.39
C GLY A 109 -2.45 14.68 -2.86
N ARG A 110 -3.17 13.87 -3.63
CA ARG A 110 -2.67 12.59 -4.13
C ARG A 110 -1.77 12.80 -5.34
N PRO A 111 -0.60 12.14 -5.45
CA PRO A 111 0.23 12.20 -6.65
C PRO A 111 -0.57 11.75 -7.88
N ILE A 112 -0.53 12.54 -8.95
CA ILE A 112 -1.17 12.17 -10.21
C ILE A 112 -0.15 11.39 -11.03
N TYR A 113 -0.51 10.16 -11.38
CA TYR A 113 0.23 9.30 -12.29
C TYR A 113 -0.50 9.24 -13.63
N ILE A 114 0.22 9.49 -14.73
CA ILE A 114 -0.32 9.59 -16.09
C ILE A 114 0.35 8.54 -16.97
N GLU A 115 -0.46 7.77 -17.69
CA GLU A 115 -0.01 6.83 -18.72
C GLU A 115 -0.72 7.12 -20.05
N HIS A 116 0.04 7.23 -21.14
CA HIS A 116 -0.51 7.42 -22.48
C HIS A 116 -0.53 6.08 -23.23
N VAL A 117 -1.70 5.43 -23.29
CA VAL A 117 -1.85 4.06 -23.82
C VAL A 117 -2.27 3.99 -25.29
N GLY A 118 -2.62 5.11 -25.92
CA GLY A 118 -3.05 5.20 -27.32
C GLY A 118 -3.54 6.60 -27.69
#